data_AF-A0A059XRA6-F1
#
_entry.id   AF-A0A059XRA6-F1
#
_cell.length_a   1.000
_cell.length_b   1.000
_cell.length_c   1.000
_cell.angle_alpha   90.00
_cell.angle_beta   90.00
_cell.angle_gamma   90.00
#
_symmetry.space_group_name_H-M   'P 1'
#
loop_
_entity.id
_entity.type
_entity.pdbx_description
1 polymer ?
#
loop_
_entity_poly.entity_id
_entity_poly.type
_entity_poly.pdbx_seq_one_letter_code
_entity_poly.pdbx_strand_id
1 'polypeptide(L)'
;MKIKKIKFITLTPAILSPILFTASCNNDNRDSSVIYHEYENAFKKSFNLSLEQYGEKNDKITTAKAEVLDYYFLDYLLLYRDIEDKNSLHAQELNQHIYNTMEIANKIIETNQNTEKYTEDLNKFNKIVAQIENQIEQLPNLLEPLKIFALSWLNHYKYLGQKASESKSADAFSFVLADLANLFEFLTDKDLNQKWTQIFNKYPTTNELVKEFDKDSLAIQNKLATINPYTNYWLISEYKLFIENAKKLNPFLNEIYSKTKRAFVFYNYFHQQWFFYLSDIARQNKLAKNTQMISENQVDDWINKLYFVKKNYYSKVYAAYKNFTNFIFSIGPQPASINQLKKLGLLDELTDWTIRITSTNNKFISWKNKLNKKQLISKNDNMRNELQYQVQLDFEKIIYQITYQNLSRNYKKE
;
A
#
# COMPACT_ATOMS: atom_id res chain seq x y z
N MET A 1 4.78 22.59 38.85
CA MET A 1 3.41 22.04 38.65
C MET A 1 3.53 20.53 38.50
N LYS A 2 3.00 19.74 39.44
CA LYS A 2 3.15 18.27 39.44
C LYS A 2 2.20 17.66 38.41
N ILE A 3 2.73 16.91 37.44
CA ILE A 3 1.94 16.14 36.46
C ILE A 3 1.21 15.04 37.23
N LYS A 4 -0.13 15.10 37.29
CA LYS A 4 -0.95 13.99 37.79
C LYS A 4 -0.83 12.84 36.80
N LYS A 5 -0.36 11.69 37.27
CA LYS A 5 -0.42 10.40 36.57
C LYS A 5 -1.85 10.18 36.07
N ILE A 6 -2.02 10.01 34.76
CA ILE A 6 -3.23 9.45 34.18
C ILE A 6 -3.35 8.04 34.75
N LYS A 7 -4.27 7.84 35.70
CA LYS A 7 -4.64 6.51 36.16
C LYS A 7 -5.29 5.81 34.97
N PHE A 8 -4.71 4.70 34.54
CA PHE A 8 -5.46 3.68 33.82
C PHE A 8 -6.67 3.35 34.69
N ILE A 9 -7.87 3.74 34.26
CA ILE A 9 -9.09 3.17 34.81
C ILE A 9 -9.06 1.72 34.34
N THR A 10 -8.61 0.84 35.23
CA THR A 10 -8.87 -0.58 35.15
C THR A 10 -10.38 -0.75 35.26
N LEU A 11 -11.06 -0.70 34.12
CA LEU A 11 -12.45 -1.15 34.00
C LEU A 11 -12.45 -2.62 34.38
N THR A 12 -12.79 -2.88 35.64
CA THR A 12 -13.09 -4.23 36.10
C THR A 12 -14.35 -4.67 35.37
N PRO A 13 -14.35 -5.81 34.66
CA PRO A 13 -15.56 -6.32 34.02
C PRO A 13 -16.41 -6.95 35.10
N ALA A 14 -17.22 -6.14 35.77
CA ALA A 14 -18.13 -6.63 36.81
C ALA A 14 -19.57 -6.34 36.39
N ILE A 15 -20.21 -7.41 35.93
CA ILE A 15 -21.63 -7.70 36.14
C ILE A 15 -22.57 -6.72 35.43
N LEU A 16 -22.76 -6.95 34.12
CA LEU A 16 -24.06 -6.89 33.43
C LEU A 16 -23.90 -7.50 32.02
N SER A 17 -23.62 -8.80 32.09
CA SER A 17 -24.01 -9.93 31.25
C SER A 17 -24.99 -9.72 30.05
N PRO A 18 -24.99 -10.68 29.11
CA PRO A 18 -25.38 -10.69 27.67
C PRO A 18 -26.74 -10.19 27.20
N ILE A 19 -27.66 -9.81 28.09
CA ILE A 19 -29.10 -9.69 27.75
C ILE A 19 -29.37 -8.56 26.74
N LEU A 20 -28.42 -7.64 26.56
CA LEU A 20 -28.53 -6.49 25.68
C LEU A 20 -27.97 -6.71 24.26
N PHE A 21 -27.22 -7.80 24.02
CA PHE A 21 -26.65 -8.12 22.70
C PHE A 21 -27.67 -8.81 21.76
N THR A 22 -28.71 -9.46 22.32
CA THR A 22 -29.74 -10.18 21.54
C THR A 22 -30.73 -9.25 20.84
N ALA A 23 -30.93 -8.02 21.33
CA ALA A 23 -31.90 -7.08 20.75
C ALA A 23 -31.38 -6.32 19.53
N SER A 24 -30.08 -6.43 19.20
CA SER A 24 -29.43 -5.66 18.14
C SER A 24 -28.83 -6.47 17.00
N CYS A 25 -28.75 -7.79 17.11
CA CYS A 25 -28.24 -8.65 16.05
C CYS A 25 -29.42 -9.44 15.44
N ASN A 26 -30.31 -8.76 14.70
CA ASN A 26 -31.52 -9.38 14.16
C ASN A 26 -31.27 -10.50 13.13
N ASN A 27 -30.01 -10.81 12.78
CA ASN A 27 -29.60 -11.87 11.86
C ASN A 27 -28.47 -12.78 12.39
N ASP A 28 -28.11 -12.69 13.67
CA ASP A 28 -27.06 -13.55 14.27
C ASP A 28 -27.66 -14.45 15.34
N ASN A 29 -27.85 -15.73 15.03
CA ASN A 29 -28.52 -16.70 15.91
C ASN A 29 -27.63 -17.21 17.07
N ARG A 30 -26.48 -16.58 17.31
CA ARG A 30 -25.52 -16.96 18.35
C ARG A 30 -25.89 -16.35 19.71
N ASP A 31 -25.58 -17.06 20.79
CA ASP A 31 -25.80 -16.60 22.16
C ASP A 31 -25.06 -15.26 22.41
N SER A 32 -25.73 -14.30 23.02
CA SER A 32 -25.17 -12.97 23.26
C SER A 32 -23.94 -12.95 24.17
N SER A 33 -23.74 -13.98 25.01
CA SER A 33 -22.52 -14.17 25.80
C SER A 33 -21.35 -14.55 24.92
N VAL A 34 -21.60 -15.36 23.89
CA VAL A 34 -20.62 -15.75 22.89
C VAL A 34 -20.21 -14.52 22.08
N ILE A 35 -21.17 -13.70 21.65
CA ILE A 35 -20.89 -12.47 20.91
C ILE A 35 -20.09 -11.47 21.77
N TYR A 36 -20.47 -11.27 23.03
CA TYR A 36 -19.74 -10.40 23.96
C TYR A 36 -18.31 -10.89 24.23
N HIS A 37 -18.11 -12.19 24.43
CA HIS A 37 -16.77 -12.75 24.63
C HIS A 37 -15.94 -12.74 23.35
N GLU A 38 -16.53 -12.94 22.16
CA GLU A 38 -15.85 -12.75 20.88
C GLU A 38 -15.39 -11.30 20.70
N TYR A 39 -16.25 -10.34 21.02
CA TYR A 39 -15.93 -8.92 21.07
C TYR A 39 -14.76 -8.68 22.03
N GLU A 40 -14.90 -8.99 23.31
CA GLU A 40 -13.87 -8.77 24.33
C GLU A 40 -12.52 -9.42 23.96
N ASN A 41 -12.53 -10.66 23.46
CA ASN A 41 -11.33 -11.38 23.05
C ASN A 41 -10.67 -10.77 21.81
N ALA A 42 -11.44 -10.30 20.83
CA ALA A 42 -10.90 -9.66 19.63
C ALA A 42 -10.12 -8.38 19.96
N PHE A 43 -10.63 -7.56 20.88
CA PHE A 43 -9.99 -6.31 21.32
C PHE A 43 -8.84 -6.56 22.33
N LYS A 44 -8.95 -7.56 23.21
CA LYS A 44 -7.82 -7.97 24.08
C LYS A 44 -6.62 -8.47 23.25
N LYS A 45 -6.87 -9.24 22.18
CA LYS A 45 -5.81 -9.71 21.27
C LYS A 45 -5.11 -8.55 20.55
N SER A 46 -5.85 -7.53 20.08
CA SER A 46 -5.24 -6.36 19.43
C SER A 46 -4.34 -5.56 20.38
N PHE A 47 -4.72 -5.47 21.66
CA PHE A 47 -3.91 -4.82 22.70
C PHE A 47 -2.56 -5.52 22.91
N ASN A 48 -2.55 -6.85 22.99
CA ASN A 48 -1.32 -7.63 23.21
C ASN A 48 -0.34 -7.55 22.02
N LEU A 49 -0.86 -7.47 20.79
CA LEU A 49 -0.03 -7.29 19.58
C LEU A 49 0.70 -5.93 19.55
N SER A 50 0.19 -4.93 20.26
CA SER A 50 0.74 -3.56 20.27
C SER A 50 1.86 -3.30 21.29
N LEU A 51 2.16 -4.27 22.16
CA LEU A 51 3.16 -4.13 23.22
C LEU A 51 4.58 -4.47 22.75
N GLU A 52 4.72 -5.08 21.57
CA GLU A 52 6.03 -5.41 21.00
C GLU A 52 6.56 -4.23 20.19
N GLN A 53 7.41 -3.44 20.83
CA GLN A 53 8.12 -2.35 20.16
C GLN A 53 9.19 -2.94 19.23
N TYR A 54 8.87 -3.04 17.94
CA TYR A 54 9.87 -3.16 16.89
C TYR A 54 10.35 -1.75 16.58
N GLY A 55 11.43 -1.31 17.23
CA GLY A 55 11.97 0.02 17.03
C GLY A 55 13.45 0.08 17.39
N GLU A 56 14.31 0.02 16.38
CA GLU A 56 15.69 0.48 16.53
C GLU A 56 15.70 2.00 16.41
N LYS A 57 16.36 2.68 17.36
CA LYS A 57 16.56 4.13 17.30
C LYS A 57 17.72 4.42 16.34
N ASN A 58 17.40 4.66 15.08
CA ASN A 58 18.34 5.15 14.09
C ASN A 58 18.17 6.66 13.87
N ASP A 59 19.22 7.34 13.40
CA ASP A 59 19.11 8.75 13.03
C ASP A 59 18.25 8.91 11.76
N LYS A 60 17.75 10.14 11.55
CA LYS A 60 16.82 10.44 10.46
C LYS A 60 17.43 10.22 9.07
N ILE A 61 18.72 10.51 8.89
CA ILE A 61 19.38 10.40 7.58
C ILE A 61 19.57 8.92 7.23
N THR A 62 20.10 8.14 8.18
CA THR A 62 20.23 6.67 8.02
C THR A 62 18.88 6.03 7.75
N THR A 63 17.83 6.47 8.46
CA THR A 63 16.46 5.99 8.22
C THR A 63 15.98 6.35 6.81
N ALA A 64 16.18 7.59 6.35
CA ALA A 64 15.74 8.02 5.02
C ALA A 64 16.49 7.28 3.89
N LYS A 65 17.81 7.07 4.04
CA LYS A 65 18.60 6.23 3.11
C LYS A 65 18.05 4.81 3.03
N ALA A 66 17.78 4.19 4.17
CA ALA A 66 17.23 2.84 4.23
C ALA A 66 15.78 2.79 3.71
N GLU A 67 14.95 3.82 3.90
CA GLU A 67 13.58 3.90 3.38
C GLU A 67 13.55 3.92 1.84
N VAL A 68 14.49 4.63 1.19
CA VAL A 68 14.63 4.57 -0.27
C VAL A 68 15.03 3.16 -0.73
N LEU A 69 16.02 2.56 -0.07
CA LEU A 69 16.52 1.22 -0.42
C LEU A 69 15.51 0.10 -0.12
N ASP A 70 14.68 0.23 0.92
CA ASP A 70 13.59 -0.71 1.19
C ASP A 70 12.64 -0.81 -0.03
N TYR A 71 12.26 0.34 -0.59
CA TYR A 71 11.33 0.41 -1.72
C TYR A 71 11.88 -0.22 -3.00
N TYR A 72 13.15 0.04 -3.34
CA TYR A 72 13.74 -0.37 -4.63
C TYR A 72 14.58 -1.65 -4.57
N PHE A 73 14.94 -2.14 -3.38
CA PHE A 73 15.97 -3.16 -3.27
C PHE A 73 15.65 -4.33 -2.34
N LEU A 74 15.02 -4.08 -1.18
CA LEU A 74 14.86 -5.13 -0.16
C LEU A 74 14.04 -6.34 -0.64
N ASP A 75 12.98 -6.12 -1.41
CA ASP A 75 12.15 -7.22 -1.90
C ASP A 75 12.92 -8.15 -2.85
N TYR A 76 13.82 -7.62 -3.68
CA TYR A 76 14.67 -8.43 -4.56
C TYR A 76 15.65 -9.28 -3.76
N LEU A 77 16.27 -8.71 -2.71
CA LEU A 77 17.15 -9.46 -1.82
C LEU A 77 16.44 -10.63 -1.15
N LEU A 78 15.23 -10.37 -0.63
CA LEU A 78 14.40 -11.39 0.02
C LEU A 78 14.00 -12.50 -0.94
N LEU A 79 13.60 -12.13 -2.17
CA LEU A 79 13.30 -13.11 -3.21
C LEU A 79 14.51 -13.97 -3.55
N TYR A 80 15.69 -13.37 -3.79
CA TYR A 80 16.90 -14.11 -4.16
C TYR A 80 17.37 -15.06 -3.06
N ARG A 81 17.30 -14.65 -1.79
CA ARG A 81 17.63 -15.51 -0.65
C ARG A 81 16.74 -16.76 -0.62
N ASP A 82 15.46 -16.60 -0.92
CA ASP A 82 14.43 -17.64 -0.80
C ASP A 82 14.22 -18.47 -2.10
N ILE A 83 14.98 -18.20 -3.18
CA ILE A 83 14.97 -19.01 -4.41
C ILE A 83 15.73 -20.32 -4.18
N GLU A 84 15.07 -21.45 -4.47
CA GLU A 84 15.65 -22.80 -4.37
C GLU A 84 16.71 -23.06 -5.46
N ASP A 85 16.37 -22.84 -6.74
CA ASP A 85 17.29 -23.04 -7.87
C ASP A 85 17.93 -21.73 -8.34
N LYS A 86 19.08 -21.40 -7.75
CA LYS A 86 19.88 -20.21 -8.10
C LYS A 86 20.57 -20.30 -9.46
N ASN A 87 20.59 -21.47 -10.10
CA ASN A 87 21.19 -21.67 -11.42
C ASN A 87 20.20 -21.45 -12.57
N SER A 88 18.89 -21.38 -12.27
CA SER A 88 17.89 -21.06 -13.29
C SER A 88 18.16 -19.71 -13.95
N LEU A 89 17.79 -19.58 -15.23
CA LEU A 89 17.95 -18.32 -15.99
C LEU A 89 17.34 -17.13 -15.24
N HIS A 90 16.13 -17.32 -14.69
CA HIS A 90 15.44 -16.26 -13.97
C HIS A 90 16.16 -15.84 -12.69
N ALA A 91 16.77 -16.79 -11.97
CA ALA A 91 17.55 -16.50 -10.77
C ALA A 91 18.87 -15.79 -11.09
N GLN A 92 19.54 -16.16 -12.20
CA GLN A 92 20.75 -15.47 -12.68
C GLN A 92 20.47 -14.02 -13.08
N GLU A 93 19.35 -13.77 -13.76
CA GLU A 93 18.91 -12.42 -14.09
C GLU A 93 18.55 -11.60 -12.84
N LEU A 94 17.91 -12.22 -11.82
CA LEU A 94 17.68 -11.56 -10.53
C LEU A 94 19.00 -11.23 -9.83
N ASN A 95 19.95 -12.17 -9.82
CA ASN A 95 21.27 -11.94 -9.24
C ASN A 95 21.96 -10.74 -9.88
N GLN A 96 21.89 -10.63 -11.21
CA GLN A 96 22.46 -9.49 -11.92
C GLN A 96 21.75 -8.17 -11.60
N HIS A 97 20.43 -8.20 -11.49
CA HIS A 97 19.68 -7.03 -11.03
C HIS A 97 20.14 -6.59 -9.62
N ILE A 98 20.26 -7.54 -8.69
CA ILE A 98 20.72 -7.25 -7.33
C ILE A 98 22.14 -6.69 -7.33
N TYR A 99 23.05 -7.24 -8.15
CA TYR A 99 24.44 -6.78 -8.23
C TYR A 99 24.50 -5.31 -8.65
N ASN A 100 23.82 -4.97 -9.74
CA ASN A 100 23.74 -3.60 -10.24
C ASN A 100 23.12 -2.65 -9.20
N THR A 101 22.07 -3.09 -8.52
CA THR A 101 21.39 -2.30 -7.49
C THR A 101 22.26 -2.14 -6.23
N MET A 102 23.09 -3.13 -5.86
CA MET A 102 24.04 -3.02 -4.75
C MET A 102 25.07 -1.92 -4.98
N GLU A 103 25.57 -1.73 -6.20
CA GLU A 103 26.52 -0.67 -6.50
C GLU A 103 25.93 0.73 -6.24
N ILE A 104 24.67 0.94 -6.61
CA ILE A 104 23.94 2.19 -6.33
C ILE A 104 23.64 2.29 -4.83
N ALA A 105 23.23 1.19 -4.19
CA ALA A 105 22.91 1.16 -2.78
C ALA A 105 24.11 1.47 -1.88
N ASN A 106 25.30 0.94 -2.21
CA ASN A 106 26.55 1.28 -1.52
C ASN A 106 26.81 2.78 -1.60
N LYS A 107 26.68 3.39 -2.79
CA LYS A 107 26.82 4.83 -2.95
C LYS A 107 25.84 5.58 -2.07
N ILE A 108 24.57 5.18 -1.98
CA ILE A 108 23.57 5.82 -1.11
C ILE A 108 23.98 5.75 0.37
N ILE A 109 24.45 4.60 0.84
CA ILE A 109 24.88 4.43 2.23
C ILE A 109 26.14 5.26 2.52
N GLU A 110 27.16 5.15 1.67
CA GLU A 110 28.50 5.70 1.88
C GLU A 110 28.58 7.22 1.63
N THR A 111 27.76 7.77 0.72
CA THR A 111 27.83 9.20 0.40
C THR A 111 27.23 10.06 1.49
N ASN A 112 28.02 11.03 1.96
CA ASN A 112 27.50 12.26 2.54
C ASN A 112 27.09 13.22 1.42
N GLN A 113 26.34 14.27 1.75
CA GLN A 113 25.82 15.23 0.78
C GLN A 113 26.91 15.76 -0.16
N ASN A 114 26.93 15.29 -1.41
CA ASN A 114 27.69 15.91 -2.49
C ASN A 114 26.87 17.10 -2.99
N THR A 115 27.19 18.29 -2.50
CA THR A 115 26.34 19.49 -2.63
C THR A 115 26.02 19.86 -4.07
N GLU A 116 26.97 19.69 -5.01
CA GLU A 116 26.78 20.04 -6.42
C GLU A 116 25.88 19.02 -7.12
N LYS A 117 26.26 17.73 -7.11
CA LYS A 117 25.46 16.65 -7.73
C LYS A 117 24.07 16.55 -7.11
N TYR A 118 23.96 16.70 -5.80
CA TYR A 118 22.69 16.71 -5.10
C TYR A 118 21.78 17.85 -5.59
N THR A 119 22.33 19.05 -5.74
CA THR A 119 21.56 20.21 -6.25
C THR A 119 21.12 19.98 -7.70
N GLU A 120 21.99 19.42 -8.54
CA GLU A 120 21.65 19.07 -9.92
C GLU A 120 20.51 18.06 -9.99
N ASP A 121 20.60 16.94 -9.27
CA ASP A 121 19.59 15.87 -9.33
C ASP A 121 18.28 16.29 -8.66
N LEU A 122 18.33 17.10 -7.60
CA LEU A 122 17.14 17.74 -7.02
C LEU A 122 16.46 18.69 -8.03
N ASN A 123 17.25 19.48 -8.77
CA ASN A 123 16.71 20.37 -9.80
C ASN A 123 16.09 19.57 -10.95
N LYS A 124 16.71 18.47 -11.39
CA LYS A 124 16.12 17.55 -12.39
C LYS A 124 14.78 16.98 -11.89
N PHE A 125 14.74 16.55 -10.64
CA PHE A 125 13.53 16.02 -10.00
C PHE A 125 12.41 17.06 -10.00
N ASN A 126 12.69 18.26 -9.49
CA ASN A 126 11.72 19.36 -9.45
C ASN A 126 11.23 19.75 -10.85
N LYS A 127 12.13 19.76 -11.84
CA LYS A 127 11.79 20.07 -13.24
C LYS A 127 10.81 19.04 -13.81
N ILE A 128 11.07 17.74 -13.66
CA ILE A 128 10.19 16.69 -14.19
C ILE A 128 8.83 16.71 -13.47
N VAL A 129 8.82 16.93 -12.15
CA VAL A 129 7.57 17.11 -11.39
C VAL A 129 6.73 18.24 -11.99
N ALA A 130 7.32 19.42 -12.19
CA ALA A 130 6.61 20.56 -12.77
C ALA A 130 6.14 20.28 -14.22
N GLN A 131 6.92 19.55 -15.01
CA GLN A 131 6.51 19.14 -16.35
C GLN A 131 5.29 18.20 -16.33
N ILE A 132 5.25 17.24 -15.41
CA ILE A 132 4.10 16.35 -15.24
C ILE A 132 2.88 17.13 -14.74
N GLU A 133 3.03 18.03 -13.77
CA GLU A 133 1.93 18.88 -13.28
C GLU A 133 1.31 19.70 -14.42
N ASN A 134 2.14 20.38 -15.20
CA ASN A 134 1.69 21.14 -16.36
C ASN A 134 1.00 20.24 -17.40
N GLN A 135 1.54 19.04 -17.66
CA GLN A 135 0.90 18.08 -18.57
C GLN A 135 -0.48 17.66 -18.06
N ILE A 136 -0.65 17.42 -16.75
CA ILE A 136 -1.92 17.08 -16.12
C ILE A 136 -2.92 18.23 -16.24
N GLU A 137 -2.50 19.46 -16.00
CA GLU A 137 -3.34 20.65 -16.11
C GLU A 137 -3.87 20.86 -17.54
N GLN A 138 -3.03 20.58 -18.54
CA GLN A 138 -3.37 20.70 -19.96
C GLN A 138 -4.31 19.62 -20.49
N LEU A 139 -4.53 18.52 -19.74
CA LEU A 139 -5.45 17.46 -20.18
C LEU A 139 -6.89 18.00 -20.30
N PRO A 140 -7.62 17.63 -21.36
CA PRO A 140 -9.04 17.97 -21.52
C PRO A 140 -9.88 17.59 -20.30
N ASN A 141 -10.87 18.41 -19.95
CA ASN A 141 -11.75 18.15 -18.79
C ASN A 141 -12.51 16.82 -18.89
N LEU A 142 -12.77 16.32 -20.11
CA LEU A 142 -13.40 15.01 -20.31
C LEU A 142 -12.52 13.84 -19.81
N LEU A 143 -11.20 14.06 -19.66
CA LEU A 143 -10.23 13.08 -19.14
C LEU A 143 -9.95 13.26 -17.64
N GLU A 144 -10.88 13.79 -16.85
CA GLU A 144 -10.73 13.93 -15.39
C GLU A 144 -10.22 12.65 -14.68
N PRO A 145 -10.68 11.42 -15.02
CA PRO A 145 -10.13 10.21 -14.40
C PRO A 145 -8.64 9.97 -14.68
N LEU A 146 -8.12 10.41 -15.84
CA LEU A 146 -6.69 10.38 -16.15
C LEU A 146 -5.92 11.36 -15.28
N LYS A 147 -6.48 12.56 -15.02
CA LYS A 147 -5.88 13.53 -14.10
C LYS A 147 -5.74 12.95 -12.70
N ILE A 148 -6.79 12.32 -12.17
CA ILE A 148 -6.77 11.66 -10.86
C ILE A 148 -5.74 10.53 -10.82
N PHE A 149 -5.68 9.70 -11.88
CA PHE A 149 -4.67 8.65 -12.04
C PHE A 149 -3.25 9.22 -11.98
N ALA A 150 -2.96 10.23 -12.81
CA ALA A 150 -1.65 10.84 -12.95
C ALA A 150 -1.21 11.52 -11.64
N LEU A 151 -2.12 12.24 -10.98
CA LEU A 151 -1.87 12.86 -9.67
C LEU A 151 -1.58 11.82 -8.58
N SER A 152 -2.26 10.66 -8.61
CA SER A 152 -2.01 9.60 -7.63
C SER A 152 -0.57 9.07 -7.72
N TRP A 153 -0.11 8.78 -8.93
CA TRP A 153 1.26 8.33 -9.18
C TRP A 153 2.30 9.44 -8.95
N LEU A 154 2.01 10.67 -9.37
CA LEU A 154 2.89 11.81 -9.12
C LEU A 154 3.09 12.03 -7.61
N ASN A 155 2.02 11.97 -6.81
CA ASN A 155 2.12 12.11 -5.36
C ASN A 155 2.92 10.97 -4.71
N HIS A 156 2.76 9.75 -5.21
CA HIS A 156 3.58 8.61 -4.80
C HIS A 156 5.07 8.86 -5.06
N TYR A 157 5.43 9.31 -6.26
CA TYR A 157 6.84 9.61 -6.58
C TYR A 157 7.36 10.86 -5.88
N LYS A 158 6.51 11.86 -5.60
CA LYS A 158 6.87 13.02 -4.75
C LYS A 158 7.28 12.60 -3.35
N TYR A 159 6.55 11.64 -2.76
CA TYR A 159 6.94 11.09 -1.47
C TYR A 159 8.30 10.40 -1.52
N LEU A 160 8.54 9.54 -2.52
CA LEU A 160 9.85 8.89 -2.67
C LEU A 160 10.97 9.91 -2.91
N GLY A 161 10.69 10.98 -3.66
CA GLY A 161 11.61 12.10 -3.87
C GLY A 161 11.90 12.89 -2.59
N GLN A 162 10.90 13.07 -1.71
CA GLN A 162 11.13 13.63 -0.38
C GLN A 162 12.06 12.72 0.44
N LYS A 163 11.90 11.40 0.38
CA LYS A 163 12.80 10.45 1.05
C LYS A 163 14.21 10.47 0.48
N ALA A 164 14.36 10.55 -0.84
CA ALA A 164 15.64 10.75 -1.50
C ALA A 164 16.31 12.06 -1.04
N SER A 165 15.56 13.16 -0.94
CA SER A 165 16.02 14.44 -0.41
C SER A 165 16.49 14.33 1.06
N GLU A 166 15.67 13.73 1.93
CA GLU A 166 15.98 13.51 3.36
C GLU A 166 17.22 12.62 3.58
N SER A 167 17.50 11.72 2.64
CA SER A 167 18.68 10.83 2.66
C SER A 167 20.01 11.57 2.48
N LYS A 168 19.95 12.81 1.95
CA LYS A 168 21.11 13.61 1.55
C LYS A 168 22.08 12.90 0.59
N SER A 169 21.58 11.93 -0.19
CA SER A 169 22.35 11.26 -1.24
C SER A 169 21.80 11.63 -2.61
N ALA A 170 22.66 12.12 -3.50
CA ALA A 170 22.27 12.41 -4.88
C ALA A 170 21.85 11.12 -5.61
N ASP A 171 22.56 10.00 -5.35
CA ASP A 171 22.28 8.71 -5.97
C ASP A 171 20.90 8.16 -5.58
N ALA A 172 20.30 8.61 -4.47
CA ALA A 172 18.93 8.25 -4.10
C ALA A 172 17.89 8.78 -5.09
N PHE A 173 18.16 9.91 -5.77
CA PHE A 173 17.26 10.44 -6.80
C PHE A 173 17.27 9.60 -8.08
N SER A 174 18.32 8.82 -8.35
CA SER A 174 18.44 8.04 -9.60
C SER A 174 17.29 7.05 -9.79
N PHE A 175 16.82 6.41 -8.71
CA PHE A 175 15.68 5.51 -8.75
C PHE A 175 14.35 6.25 -9.02
N VAL A 176 14.14 7.37 -8.34
CA VAL A 176 12.88 8.14 -8.42
C VAL A 176 12.73 8.85 -9.77
N LEU A 177 13.85 9.35 -10.31
CA LEU A 177 13.87 10.05 -11.59
C LEU A 177 13.49 9.13 -12.76
N ALA A 178 13.91 7.87 -12.74
CA ALA A 178 13.56 6.89 -13.77
C ALA A 178 12.04 6.62 -13.79
N ASP A 179 11.43 6.40 -12.62
CA ASP A 179 10.00 6.18 -12.50
C ASP A 179 9.16 7.41 -12.90
N LEU A 180 9.62 8.61 -12.53
CA LEU A 180 9.01 9.87 -12.97
C LEU A 180 9.11 10.08 -14.49
N ALA A 181 10.25 9.76 -15.09
CA ALA A 181 10.43 9.84 -16.54
C ALA A 181 9.47 8.90 -17.27
N ASN A 182 9.32 7.66 -16.79
CA ASN A 182 8.35 6.71 -17.34
C ASN A 182 6.90 7.23 -17.24
N LEU A 183 6.53 7.87 -16.13
CA LEU A 183 5.20 8.49 -15.99
C LEU A 183 5.02 9.66 -16.96
N PHE A 184 6.04 10.52 -17.10
CA PHE A 184 5.99 11.64 -18.04
C PHE A 184 5.85 11.18 -19.49
N GLU A 185 6.62 10.17 -19.90
CA GLU A 185 6.53 9.56 -21.23
C GLU A 185 5.13 8.99 -21.49
N PHE A 186 4.58 8.23 -20.54
CA PHE A 186 3.22 7.68 -20.64
C PHE A 186 2.14 8.76 -20.80
N LEU A 187 2.27 9.90 -20.11
CA LEU A 187 1.30 11.01 -20.19
C LEU A 187 1.44 11.87 -21.45
N THR A 188 2.61 11.82 -22.10
CA THR A 188 2.92 12.62 -23.30
C THR A 188 2.84 11.82 -24.59
N ASP A 189 2.64 10.50 -24.51
CA ASP A 189 2.38 9.65 -25.66
C ASP A 189 1.15 10.15 -26.44
N LYS A 190 1.41 10.63 -27.66
CA LYS A 190 0.39 11.24 -28.52
C LYS A 190 -0.62 10.22 -29.02
N ASP A 191 -0.19 9.00 -29.30
CA ASP A 191 -1.04 7.94 -29.85
C ASP A 191 -1.99 7.41 -28.76
N LEU A 192 -1.48 7.24 -27.54
CA LEU A 192 -2.31 6.92 -26.37
C LEU A 192 -3.31 8.02 -26.07
N ASN A 193 -2.89 9.29 -26.07
CA ASN A 193 -3.79 10.43 -25.82
C ASN A 193 -4.92 10.53 -26.87
N GLN A 194 -4.60 10.28 -28.14
CA GLN A 194 -5.62 10.20 -29.19
C GLN A 194 -6.57 9.01 -28.97
N LYS A 195 -6.04 7.83 -28.68
CA LYS A 195 -6.83 6.62 -28.36
C LYS A 195 -7.77 6.88 -27.18
N TRP A 196 -7.30 7.49 -26.10
CA TRP A 196 -8.12 7.81 -24.92
C TRP A 196 -9.23 8.79 -25.24
N THR A 197 -8.92 9.85 -25.99
CA THR A 197 -9.92 10.84 -26.43
C THR A 197 -10.99 10.17 -27.29
N GLN A 198 -10.61 9.29 -28.22
CA GLN A 198 -11.54 8.53 -29.04
C GLN A 198 -12.41 7.58 -28.20
N ILE A 199 -11.83 6.85 -27.25
CA ILE A 199 -12.56 5.94 -26.35
C ILE A 199 -13.59 6.71 -25.52
N PHE A 200 -13.23 7.86 -24.96
CA PHE A 200 -14.15 8.68 -24.19
C PHE A 200 -15.29 9.27 -25.02
N ASN A 201 -15.01 9.64 -26.28
CA ASN A 201 -16.01 10.14 -27.21
C ASN A 201 -16.91 9.02 -27.76
N LYS A 202 -16.36 7.82 -27.98
CA LYS A 202 -17.03 6.67 -28.61
C LYS A 202 -17.89 5.86 -27.65
N TYR A 203 -17.50 5.75 -26.38
CA TYR A 203 -18.16 4.90 -25.41
C TYR A 203 -18.99 5.73 -24.42
N PRO A 204 -20.24 6.11 -24.78
CA PRO A 204 -21.15 6.76 -23.85
C PRO A 204 -21.60 5.80 -22.73
N THR A 205 -21.45 4.48 -22.94
CA THR A 205 -21.85 3.43 -21.97
C THR A 205 -20.65 2.73 -21.33
N THR A 206 -20.74 2.44 -20.03
CA THR A 206 -19.67 1.77 -19.27
C THR A 206 -19.37 0.34 -19.73
N ASN A 207 -20.31 -0.32 -20.42
CA ASN A 207 -20.19 -1.74 -20.77
C ASN A 207 -19.10 -2.01 -21.82
N GLU A 208 -18.92 -1.10 -22.77
CA GLU A 208 -17.89 -1.26 -23.81
C GLU A 208 -16.49 -1.04 -23.24
N LEU A 209 -16.34 -0.11 -22.30
CA LEU A 209 -15.08 0.09 -21.59
C LEU A 209 -14.70 -1.11 -20.71
N VAL A 210 -15.69 -1.78 -20.11
CA VAL A 210 -15.46 -3.05 -19.39
C VAL A 210 -14.95 -4.13 -20.35
N LYS A 211 -15.51 -4.23 -21.57
CA LYS A 211 -15.02 -5.19 -22.57
C LYS A 211 -13.58 -4.89 -23.02
N GLU A 212 -13.24 -3.62 -23.23
CA GLU A 212 -11.86 -3.21 -23.55
C GLU A 212 -10.92 -3.50 -22.37
N PHE A 213 -11.34 -3.22 -21.14
CA PHE A 213 -10.61 -3.56 -19.93
C PHE A 213 -10.31 -5.08 -19.84
N ASP A 214 -11.31 -5.92 -20.07
CA ASP A 214 -11.15 -7.38 -20.02
C ASP A 214 -10.22 -7.89 -21.14
N LYS A 215 -10.34 -7.33 -22.35
CA LYS A 215 -9.46 -7.63 -23.48
C LYS A 215 -8.02 -7.27 -23.18
N ASP A 216 -7.78 -6.05 -22.70
CA ASP A 216 -6.44 -5.60 -22.30
C ASP A 216 -5.92 -6.45 -21.14
N SER A 217 -6.80 -6.91 -20.24
CA SER A 217 -6.40 -7.75 -19.12
C SER A 217 -5.78 -9.06 -19.58
N LEU A 218 -6.41 -9.73 -20.54
CA LEU A 218 -5.84 -10.94 -21.13
C LEU A 218 -4.51 -10.66 -21.84
N ALA A 219 -4.42 -9.55 -22.57
CA ALA A 219 -3.19 -9.18 -23.27
C ALA A 219 -2.01 -8.94 -22.31
N ILE A 220 -2.25 -8.24 -21.17
CA ILE A 220 -1.23 -8.06 -20.14
C ILE A 220 -0.84 -9.38 -19.50
N GLN A 221 -1.80 -10.24 -19.14
CA GLN A 221 -1.48 -11.54 -18.53
C GLN A 221 -0.55 -12.36 -19.43
N ASN A 222 -0.79 -12.36 -20.74
CA ASN A 222 0.08 -13.02 -21.70
C ASN A 222 1.49 -12.39 -21.72
N LYS A 223 1.61 -11.06 -21.66
CA LYS A 223 2.92 -10.39 -21.59
C LYS A 223 3.67 -10.73 -20.30
N LEU A 224 2.99 -10.62 -19.16
CA LEU A 224 3.57 -10.90 -17.85
C LEU A 224 4.02 -12.35 -17.70
N ALA A 225 3.39 -13.30 -18.40
CA ALA A 225 3.83 -14.69 -18.43
C ALA A 225 5.17 -14.90 -19.15
N THR A 226 5.63 -13.92 -19.96
CA THR A 226 6.88 -14.01 -20.73
C THR A 226 8.07 -13.26 -20.12
N ILE A 227 7.84 -12.44 -19.11
CA ILE A 227 8.90 -11.71 -18.42
C ILE A 227 9.38 -12.51 -17.20
N ASN A 228 10.59 -12.22 -16.75
CA ASN A 228 11.14 -12.89 -15.58
C ASN A 228 10.31 -12.53 -14.32
N PRO A 229 9.76 -13.54 -13.61
CA PRO A 229 8.86 -13.31 -12.48
C PRO A 229 9.55 -12.76 -11.23
N TYR A 230 10.88 -12.88 -11.15
CA TYR A 230 11.67 -12.40 -10.03
C TYR A 230 12.13 -10.96 -10.21
N THR A 231 12.70 -10.61 -11.37
CA THR A 231 13.15 -9.22 -11.65
C THR A 231 11.99 -8.26 -11.87
N ASN A 232 10.79 -8.77 -12.22
CA ASN A 232 9.58 -7.99 -12.39
C ASN A 232 8.50 -8.36 -11.35
N TYR A 233 8.90 -8.93 -10.21
CA TYR A 233 7.99 -9.37 -9.17
C TYR A 233 7.00 -8.27 -8.74
N TRP A 234 7.48 -7.04 -8.54
CA TRP A 234 6.62 -5.91 -8.16
C TRP A 234 5.49 -5.70 -9.17
N LEU A 235 5.82 -5.62 -10.46
CA LEU A 235 4.87 -5.40 -11.54
C LEU A 235 3.81 -6.51 -11.58
N ILE A 236 4.23 -7.77 -11.50
CA ILE A 236 3.34 -8.94 -11.54
C ILE A 236 2.44 -8.97 -10.30
N SER A 237 3.00 -8.73 -9.12
CA SER A 237 2.26 -8.73 -7.86
C SER A 237 1.22 -7.61 -7.81
N GLU A 238 1.58 -6.40 -8.26
CA GLU A 238 0.68 -5.26 -8.34
C GLU A 238 -0.43 -5.49 -9.35
N TYR A 239 -0.10 -6.02 -10.52
CA TYR A 239 -1.10 -6.30 -11.53
C TYR A 239 -2.12 -7.32 -11.06
N LYS A 240 -1.68 -8.38 -10.38
CA LYS A 240 -2.58 -9.38 -9.78
C LYS A 240 -3.53 -8.74 -8.78
N LEU A 241 -3.00 -7.93 -7.87
CA LEU A 241 -3.79 -7.22 -6.86
C LEU A 241 -4.79 -6.24 -7.49
N PHE A 242 -4.35 -5.50 -8.51
CA PHE A 242 -5.18 -4.59 -9.27
C PHE A 242 -6.37 -5.32 -9.91
N ILE A 243 -6.13 -6.44 -10.59
CA ILE A 243 -7.18 -7.23 -11.24
C ILE A 243 -8.15 -7.84 -10.22
N GLU A 244 -7.66 -8.34 -9.09
CA GLU A 244 -8.54 -8.83 -8.02
C GLU A 244 -9.46 -7.73 -7.48
N ASN A 245 -8.94 -6.51 -7.28
CA ASN A 245 -9.72 -5.35 -6.83
C ASN A 245 -10.71 -4.88 -7.90
N ALA A 246 -10.26 -4.76 -9.15
CA ALA A 246 -11.11 -4.40 -10.27
C ALA A 246 -12.25 -5.41 -10.45
N LYS A 247 -11.98 -6.72 -10.37
CA LYS A 247 -13.02 -7.77 -10.44
C LYS A 247 -13.99 -7.75 -9.26
N LYS A 248 -13.59 -7.30 -8.08
CA LYS A 248 -14.52 -7.11 -6.95
C LYS A 248 -15.42 -5.91 -7.18
N LEU A 249 -14.91 -4.81 -7.70
CA LEU A 249 -15.62 -3.53 -7.76
C LEU A 249 -16.37 -3.30 -9.08
N ASN A 250 -15.88 -3.86 -10.19
CA ASN A 250 -16.48 -3.74 -11.51
C ASN A 250 -17.85 -4.44 -11.66
N PRO A 251 -18.21 -5.52 -10.93
CA PRO A 251 -19.53 -6.16 -11.04
C PRO A 251 -20.65 -5.59 -10.18
N PHE A 252 -20.38 -4.85 -9.09
CA PHE A 252 -21.41 -4.21 -8.24
C PHE A 252 -22.04 -2.97 -8.91
N LEU A 253 -22.34 -3.10 -10.20
CA LEU A 253 -22.77 -2.04 -11.09
C LEU A 253 -24.16 -1.47 -10.76
N ASN A 254 -24.97 -2.14 -9.93
CA ASN A 254 -26.41 -1.88 -9.93
C ASN A 254 -26.97 -0.95 -8.85
N GLU A 255 -26.25 -0.60 -7.78
CA GLU A 255 -26.87 0.16 -6.70
C GLU A 255 -25.98 1.32 -6.20
N ILE A 256 -26.43 2.54 -6.53
CA ILE A 256 -26.34 3.80 -5.76
C ILE A 256 -25.52 5.00 -6.34
N TYR A 257 -24.52 4.89 -7.25
CA TYR A 257 -23.82 6.12 -7.75
C TYR A 257 -23.40 6.11 -9.24
N SER A 258 -24.24 6.63 -10.15
CA SER A 258 -24.00 6.58 -11.61
C SER A 258 -22.82 7.43 -12.14
N LYS A 259 -22.53 8.61 -11.54
CA LYS A 259 -21.41 9.47 -11.97
C LYS A 259 -20.05 9.00 -11.42
N THR A 260 -19.99 8.61 -10.15
CA THR A 260 -18.76 8.13 -9.49
C THR A 260 -18.29 6.79 -10.07
N LYS A 261 -19.24 5.94 -10.48
CA LYS A 261 -18.99 4.64 -11.10
C LYS A 261 -18.30 4.75 -12.46
N ARG A 262 -18.73 5.69 -13.33
CA ARG A 262 -18.08 5.93 -14.62
C ARG A 262 -16.60 6.31 -14.38
N ALA A 263 -16.36 7.26 -13.48
CA ALA A 263 -15.00 7.66 -13.12
C ALA A 263 -14.13 6.49 -12.62
N PHE A 264 -14.68 5.55 -11.84
CA PHE A 264 -13.95 4.38 -11.36
C PHE A 264 -13.57 3.38 -12.46
N VAL A 265 -14.48 3.06 -13.38
CA VAL A 265 -14.19 2.15 -14.51
C VAL A 265 -13.13 2.78 -15.43
N PHE A 266 -13.23 4.09 -15.69
CA PHE A 266 -12.21 4.83 -16.45
C PHE A 266 -10.86 4.90 -15.72
N TYR A 267 -10.87 5.09 -14.40
CA TYR A 267 -9.66 5.05 -13.58
C TYR A 267 -8.95 3.68 -13.67
N ASN A 268 -9.71 2.59 -13.55
CA ASN A 268 -9.18 1.24 -13.73
C ASN A 268 -8.65 1.02 -15.16
N TYR A 269 -9.34 1.54 -16.17
CA TYR A 269 -8.84 1.47 -17.54
C TYR A 269 -7.48 2.17 -17.71
N PHE A 270 -7.26 3.34 -17.11
CA PHE A 270 -5.95 4.00 -17.16
C PHE A 270 -4.85 3.24 -16.43
N HIS A 271 -5.15 2.66 -15.26
CA HIS A 271 -4.22 1.74 -14.59
C HIS A 271 -3.88 0.53 -15.47
N GLN A 272 -4.88 -0.02 -16.15
CA GLN A 272 -4.68 -1.11 -17.10
C GLN A 272 -3.74 -0.68 -18.24
N GLN A 273 -3.91 0.50 -18.83
CA GLN A 273 -2.98 1.00 -19.86
C GLN A 273 -1.56 1.24 -19.30
N TRP A 274 -1.45 1.73 -18.07
CA TRP A 274 -0.16 1.92 -17.40
C TRP A 274 0.57 0.58 -17.17
N PHE A 275 -0.13 -0.45 -16.70
CA PHE A 275 0.44 -1.78 -16.58
C PHE A 275 0.84 -2.37 -17.94
N PHE A 276 0.09 -2.06 -19.00
CA PHE A 276 0.43 -2.48 -20.35
C PHE A 276 1.75 -1.85 -20.79
N TYR A 277 1.90 -0.54 -20.59
CA TYR A 277 3.11 0.23 -20.85
C TYR A 277 4.32 -0.33 -20.08
N LEU A 278 4.18 -0.50 -18.76
CA LEU A 278 5.24 -1.06 -17.92
C LEU A 278 5.63 -2.50 -18.32
N SER A 279 4.65 -3.32 -18.73
CA SER A 279 4.93 -4.67 -19.21
C SER A 279 5.72 -4.70 -20.52
N ASP A 280 5.55 -3.69 -21.38
CA ASP A 280 6.35 -3.55 -22.60
C ASP A 280 7.80 -3.16 -22.28
N ILE A 281 8.00 -2.21 -21.38
CA ILE A 281 9.34 -1.85 -20.87
C ILE A 281 10.02 -3.08 -20.28
N ALA A 282 9.34 -3.81 -19.40
CA ALA A 282 9.87 -5.01 -18.75
C ALA A 282 10.30 -6.08 -19.76
N ARG A 283 9.54 -6.27 -20.85
CA ARG A 283 9.85 -7.25 -21.90
C ARG A 283 11.09 -6.88 -22.72
N GLN A 284 11.33 -5.57 -22.91
CA GLN A 284 12.49 -5.07 -23.65
C GLN A 284 13.77 -5.13 -22.81
N ASN A 285 13.65 -4.99 -21.49
CA ASN A 285 14.76 -5.02 -20.55
C ASN A 285 15.22 -6.45 -20.21
N LYS A 286 15.85 -7.12 -21.17
CA LYS A 286 16.58 -8.38 -20.89
C LYS A 286 17.96 -8.04 -20.34
N LEU A 287 18.22 -8.43 -19.10
CA LEU A 287 19.54 -8.27 -18.49
C LEU A 287 20.53 -9.27 -19.10
N ALA A 288 21.75 -8.83 -19.35
CA ALA A 288 22.84 -9.72 -19.75
C ALA A 288 23.12 -10.74 -18.64
N LYS A 289 23.47 -11.98 -19.01
CA LYS A 289 23.88 -12.99 -18.04
C LYS A 289 25.16 -12.53 -17.35
N ASN A 290 25.13 -12.46 -16.02
CA ASN A 290 26.33 -12.34 -15.21
C ASN A 290 26.82 -13.73 -14.79
N THR A 291 28.14 -13.87 -14.74
CA THR A 291 28.82 -15.07 -14.23
C THR A 291 29.22 -14.92 -12.76
N GLN A 292 29.25 -13.70 -12.23
CA GLN A 292 29.61 -13.42 -10.85
C GLN A 292 28.38 -13.52 -9.93
N MET A 293 28.31 -14.58 -9.14
CA MET A 293 27.24 -14.76 -8.15
C MET A 293 27.54 -13.98 -6.87
N ILE A 294 26.57 -13.19 -6.44
CA ILE A 294 26.55 -12.59 -5.10
C ILE A 294 26.38 -13.70 -4.05
N SER A 295 27.22 -13.68 -3.02
CA SER A 295 27.16 -14.65 -1.92
C SER A 295 25.92 -14.45 -1.04
N GLU A 296 25.42 -15.54 -0.45
CA GLU A 296 24.29 -15.49 0.49
C GLU A 296 24.57 -14.58 1.69
N ASN A 297 25.78 -14.63 2.24
CA ASN A 297 26.19 -13.77 3.35
C ASN A 297 26.06 -12.28 3.00
N GLN A 298 26.47 -11.88 1.80
CA GLN A 298 26.31 -10.49 1.36
C GLN A 298 24.83 -10.10 1.25
N VAL A 299 23.98 -11.00 0.76
CA VAL A 299 22.53 -10.77 0.67
C VAL A 299 21.93 -10.62 2.07
N ASP A 300 22.26 -11.50 3.00
CA ASP A 300 21.77 -11.45 4.37
C ASP A 300 22.25 -10.22 5.12
N ASP A 301 23.50 -9.79 4.94
CA ASP A 301 24.01 -8.54 5.51
C ASP A 301 23.21 -7.33 5.04
N TRP A 302 22.87 -7.28 3.75
CA TRP A 302 22.03 -6.23 3.20
C TRP A 302 20.60 -6.28 3.73
N ILE A 303 20.00 -7.47 3.82
CA ILE A 303 18.69 -7.65 4.45
C ILE A 303 18.75 -7.14 5.89
N ASN A 304 19.78 -7.49 6.66
CA ASN A 304 19.94 -7.05 8.05
C ASN A 304 20.02 -5.53 8.17
N LYS A 305 20.77 -4.87 7.27
CA LYS A 305 20.92 -3.42 7.23
C LYS A 305 19.62 -2.68 6.91
N LEU A 306 18.72 -3.26 6.12
CA LEU A 306 17.52 -2.57 5.61
C LEU A 306 16.23 -2.96 6.33
N TYR A 307 16.13 -4.19 6.84
CA TYR A 307 14.86 -4.75 7.31
C TYR A 307 14.28 -4.04 8.55
N PHE A 308 15.09 -3.27 9.28
CA PHE A 308 14.60 -2.43 10.38
C PHE A 308 13.54 -1.42 9.90
N VAL A 309 13.60 -0.97 8.64
CA VAL A 309 12.61 -0.05 8.05
C VAL A 309 11.24 -0.72 7.97
N LYS A 310 11.16 -1.97 7.47
CA LYS A 310 9.91 -2.74 7.47
C LYS A 310 9.37 -2.91 8.88
N LYS A 311 10.21 -3.29 9.83
CA LYS A 311 9.83 -3.40 11.25
C LYS A 311 9.24 -2.09 11.79
N ASN A 312 9.87 -0.96 11.51
CA ASN A 312 9.41 0.37 11.92
C ASN A 312 8.06 0.75 11.25
N TYR A 313 7.90 0.50 9.95
CA TYR A 313 6.65 0.74 9.23
C TYR A 313 5.50 -0.06 9.86
N TYR A 314 5.65 -1.37 9.98
CA TYR A 314 4.60 -2.23 10.53
C TYR A 314 4.29 -1.88 11.99
N SER A 315 5.30 -1.53 12.81
CA SER A 315 5.12 -1.00 14.17
C SER A 315 4.19 0.22 14.23
N LYS A 316 4.33 1.18 13.30
CA LYS A 316 3.41 2.34 13.18
C LYS A 316 1.99 1.90 12.81
N VAL A 317 1.86 0.93 11.90
CA VAL A 317 0.56 0.35 11.51
C VAL A 317 -0.12 -0.31 12.71
N TYR A 318 0.61 -1.12 13.49
CA TYR A 318 0.12 -1.72 14.73
C TYR A 318 -0.35 -0.67 15.74
N ALA A 319 0.42 0.41 15.93
CA ALA A 319 0.08 1.48 16.86
C ALA A 319 -1.20 2.22 16.45
N ALA A 320 -1.34 2.54 15.16
CA ALA A 320 -2.56 3.16 14.62
C ALA A 320 -3.78 2.24 14.79
N TYR A 321 -3.61 0.95 14.53
CA TYR A 321 -4.66 -0.05 14.76
C TYR A 321 -5.04 -0.19 16.24
N LYS A 322 -4.07 -0.15 17.16
CA LYS A 322 -4.34 -0.14 18.60
C LYS A 322 -5.21 1.05 18.99
N ASN A 323 -4.88 2.25 18.50
CA ASN A 323 -5.66 3.45 18.80
C ASN A 323 -7.10 3.33 18.28
N PHE A 324 -7.26 2.83 17.06
CA PHE A 324 -8.57 2.57 16.47
C PHE A 324 -9.38 1.54 17.26
N THR A 325 -8.77 0.40 17.61
CA THR A 325 -9.46 -0.67 18.34
C THR A 325 -9.80 -0.24 19.77
N ASN A 326 -8.93 0.50 20.45
CA ASN A 326 -9.24 1.10 21.75
C ASN A 326 -10.42 2.09 21.67
N PHE A 327 -10.45 2.89 20.60
CA PHE A 327 -11.55 3.83 20.37
C PHE A 327 -12.88 3.08 20.17
N ILE A 328 -12.92 2.09 19.27
CA ILE A 328 -14.12 1.25 19.09
C ILE A 328 -14.52 0.57 20.40
N PHE A 329 -13.55 0.00 21.12
CA PHE A 329 -13.82 -0.63 22.41
C PHE A 329 -14.48 0.35 23.40
N SER A 330 -14.01 1.60 23.44
CA SER A 330 -14.55 2.64 24.31
C SER A 330 -15.97 3.09 23.93
N ILE A 331 -16.31 3.08 22.64
CA ILE A 331 -17.65 3.47 22.15
C ILE A 331 -18.61 2.29 22.03
N GLY A 332 -18.15 1.05 22.21
CA GLY A 332 -18.93 -0.18 22.01
C GLY A 332 -20.23 -0.23 22.82
N PRO A 333 -21.02 -1.30 22.67
CA PRO A 333 -22.35 -1.38 23.26
C PRO A 333 -22.25 -1.52 24.79
N GLN A 334 -22.04 -0.40 25.48
CA GLN A 334 -22.19 -0.28 26.90
C GLN A 334 -23.68 -0.12 27.19
N PRO A 335 -24.21 -0.68 28.29
CA PRO A 335 -25.63 -0.59 28.62
C PRO A 335 -26.21 0.84 28.54
N ALA A 336 -25.41 1.85 28.89
CA ALA A 336 -25.79 3.25 28.83
C ALA A 336 -25.74 3.89 27.43
N SER A 337 -24.98 3.34 26.47
CA SER A 337 -24.75 3.92 25.15
C SER A 337 -25.56 3.27 24.02
N ILE A 338 -26.20 2.11 24.25
CA ILE A 338 -26.93 1.36 23.19
C ILE A 338 -27.96 2.21 22.45
N ASN A 339 -28.78 2.99 23.16
CA ASN A 339 -29.78 3.83 22.52
C ASN A 339 -29.16 4.98 21.72
N GLN A 340 -27.99 5.47 22.13
CA GLN A 340 -27.24 6.49 21.40
C GLN A 340 -26.55 5.89 20.16
N LEU A 341 -25.95 4.70 20.28
CA LEU A 341 -25.37 3.95 19.16
C LEU A 341 -26.42 3.57 18.11
N LYS A 342 -27.61 3.16 18.56
CA LYS A 342 -28.76 2.88 17.68
C LYS A 342 -29.22 4.15 16.96
N LYS A 343 -29.33 5.29 17.66
CA LYS A 343 -29.67 6.59 17.05
C LYS A 343 -28.62 7.06 16.03
N LEU A 344 -27.35 6.72 16.26
CA LEU A 344 -26.24 7.05 15.37
C LEU A 344 -26.05 6.03 14.24
N GLY A 345 -26.83 4.94 14.19
CA GLY A 345 -26.68 3.88 13.18
C GLY A 345 -25.39 3.06 13.31
N LEU A 346 -24.73 3.09 14.48
CA LEU A 346 -23.42 2.45 14.71
C LEU A 346 -23.53 1.05 15.30
N LEU A 347 -24.75 0.62 15.65
CA LEU A 347 -24.97 -0.64 16.33
C LEU A 347 -24.76 -1.85 15.41
N ASP A 348 -25.26 -1.78 14.18
CA ASP A 348 -25.08 -2.83 13.17
C ASP A 348 -23.62 -2.90 12.66
N GLU A 349 -22.92 -1.76 12.67
CA GLU A 349 -21.51 -1.65 12.29
C GLU A 349 -20.55 -2.32 13.29
N LEU A 350 -20.92 -2.42 14.58
CA LEU A 350 -20.09 -3.03 15.63
C LEU A 350 -19.85 -4.54 15.40
N THR A 351 -20.85 -5.25 14.87
CA THR A 351 -20.73 -6.68 14.53
C THR A 351 -19.75 -6.89 13.38
N ASP A 352 -19.88 -6.08 12.32
CA ASP A 352 -18.96 -6.08 11.19
C ASP A 352 -17.53 -5.72 11.59
N TRP A 353 -17.36 -4.76 12.50
CA TRP A 353 -16.04 -4.40 13.02
C TRP A 353 -15.38 -5.57 13.77
N THR A 354 -16.14 -6.35 14.55
CA THR A 354 -15.60 -7.49 15.32
C THR A 354 -15.05 -8.59 14.42
N ILE A 355 -15.78 -8.93 13.35
CA ILE A 355 -15.32 -9.90 12.33
C ILE A 355 -14.05 -9.39 11.65
N ARG A 356 -14.04 -8.12 11.22
CA ARG A 356 -12.90 -7.50 10.56
C ARG A 356 -11.68 -7.39 11.48
N ILE A 357 -11.86 -7.11 12.76
CA ILE A 357 -10.79 -7.06 13.77
C ILE A 357 -10.16 -8.43 13.95
N THR A 358 -10.96 -9.51 13.99
CA THR A 358 -10.42 -10.87 14.10
C THR A 358 -9.57 -11.24 12.88
N SER A 359 -10.07 -10.97 11.66
CA SER A 359 -9.30 -11.16 10.42
C SER A 359 -8.01 -10.34 10.41
N THR A 360 -8.09 -9.08 10.85
CA THR A 360 -6.97 -8.14 10.97
C THR A 360 -5.91 -8.66 11.95
N ASN A 361 -6.32 -9.15 13.12
CA ASN A 361 -5.41 -9.75 14.10
C ASN A 361 -4.66 -10.96 13.53
N ASN A 362 -5.31 -11.78 12.70
CA ASN A 362 -4.65 -12.91 12.03
C ASN A 362 -3.59 -12.44 11.02
N LYS A 363 -3.87 -11.40 10.22
CA LYS A 363 -2.88 -10.77 9.33
C LYS A 363 -1.67 -10.27 10.14
N PHE A 364 -1.94 -9.63 11.28
CA PHE A 364 -0.91 -9.14 12.19
C PHE A 364 -0.04 -10.24 12.82
N ILE A 365 -0.63 -11.38 13.18
CA ILE A 365 0.14 -12.55 13.67
C ILE A 365 1.02 -13.11 12.54
N SER A 366 0.48 -13.21 11.32
CA SER A 366 1.24 -13.62 10.14
C SER A 366 2.42 -12.68 9.87
N TRP A 367 2.19 -11.37 9.88
CA TRP A 367 3.24 -10.36 9.71
C TRP A 367 4.31 -10.48 10.77
N LYS A 368 3.95 -10.66 12.04
CA LYS A 368 4.91 -10.86 13.12
C LYS A 368 5.86 -12.03 12.84
N ASN A 369 5.31 -13.18 12.46
CA ASN A 369 6.12 -14.35 12.09
C ASN A 369 7.03 -14.03 10.90
N LYS A 370 6.52 -13.34 9.86
CA LYS A 370 7.32 -12.92 8.71
C LYS A 370 8.41 -11.92 9.08
N LEU A 371 8.12 -10.93 9.92
CA LEU A 371 9.07 -9.92 10.39
C LEU A 371 10.22 -10.54 11.20
N ASN A 372 9.90 -11.52 12.05
CA ASN A 372 10.89 -12.23 12.85
C ASN A 372 11.81 -13.09 11.99
N LYS A 373 11.26 -13.72 10.95
CA LYS A 373 12.00 -14.53 9.97
C LYS A 373 12.63 -13.72 8.84
N LYS A 374 12.49 -12.40 8.85
CA LYS A 374 12.89 -11.50 7.76
C LYS A 374 12.38 -11.98 6.40
N GLN A 375 11.12 -12.36 6.32
CA GLN A 375 10.47 -12.84 5.10
C GLN A 375 9.83 -11.69 4.32
N LEU A 376 9.59 -11.92 3.04
CA LEU A 376 8.80 -11.03 2.21
C LEU A 376 7.37 -10.92 2.75
N ILE A 377 6.96 -9.70 3.12
CA ILE A 377 5.56 -9.37 3.36
C ILE A 377 5.05 -8.77 2.07
N SER A 378 4.39 -9.61 1.27
CA SER A 378 3.89 -9.26 -0.05
C SER A 378 2.74 -8.27 0.06
N LYS A 379 2.37 -7.66 -1.06
CA LYS A 379 1.22 -6.76 -1.11
C LYS A 379 -0.12 -7.47 -0.84
N ASN A 380 -0.16 -8.79 -1.04
CA ASN A 380 -1.30 -9.64 -0.66
C ASN A 380 -1.41 -9.85 0.86
N ASP A 381 -0.29 -9.70 1.57
CA ASP A 381 -0.30 -9.72 3.03
C ASP A 381 -0.78 -8.39 3.60
N ASN A 382 -0.72 -7.29 2.83
CA ASN A 382 -1.00 -5.94 3.31
C ASN A 382 -2.52 -5.70 3.52
N MET A 383 -2.87 -4.98 4.58
CA MET A 383 -4.24 -4.54 4.85
C MET A 383 -4.74 -3.53 3.83
N ARG A 384 -3.86 -2.88 3.07
CA ARG A 384 -4.26 -1.99 1.96
C ARG A 384 -5.06 -2.70 0.87
N ASN A 385 -4.96 -4.02 0.74
CA ASN A 385 -5.72 -4.76 -0.27
C ASN A 385 -7.25 -4.69 -0.11
N GLU A 386 -7.76 -4.19 1.02
CA GLU A 386 -9.20 -3.95 1.22
C GLU A 386 -9.60 -2.50 0.88
N LEU A 387 -8.65 -1.62 0.55
CA LEU A 387 -8.92 -0.27 0.02
C LEU A 387 -9.10 -0.32 -1.49
N GLN A 388 -9.82 0.67 -2.04
CA GLN A 388 -9.79 0.92 -3.48
C GLN A 388 -8.35 1.19 -3.94
N TYR A 389 -7.95 0.63 -5.08
CA TYR A 389 -6.57 0.65 -5.56
C TYR A 389 -5.94 2.05 -5.57
N GLN A 390 -6.69 3.08 -5.98
CA GLN A 390 -6.26 4.48 -5.93
C GLN A 390 -5.81 4.98 -4.56
N VAL A 391 -6.41 4.47 -3.49
CA VAL A 391 -6.09 4.84 -2.11
C VAL A 391 -4.90 4.02 -1.59
N GLN A 392 -4.61 2.86 -2.20
CA GLN A 392 -3.49 2.00 -1.80
C GLN A 392 -2.12 2.61 -2.11
N LEU A 393 -2.05 3.48 -3.11
CA LEU A 393 -0.85 4.22 -3.52
C LEU A 393 -0.42 5.26 -2.46
N ASP A 394 -1.31 5.64 -1.55
CA ASP A 394 -0.98 6.56 -0.48
C ASP A 394 -0.32 5.82 0.68
N PHE A 395 0.95 6.11 0.91
CA PHE A 395 1.77 5.44 1.92
C PHE A 395 1.36 5.77 3.37
N GLU A 396 0.59 6.82 3.60
CA GLU A 396 0.07 7.16 4.93
C GLU A 396 -1.27 6.48 5.18
N LYS A 397 -2.06 6.28 4.12
CA LYS A 397 -3.40 5.72 4.25
C LYS A 397 -3.35 4.21 4.48
N ILE A 398 -3.67 3.84 5.70
CA ILE A 398 -4.13 2.51 6.07
C ILE A 398 -5.59 2.61 6.52
N ILE A 399 -6.37 1.56 6.28
CA ILE A 399 -7.84 1.54 6.48
C ILE A 399 -8.22 2.17 7.83
N TYR A 400 -7.58 1.73 8.91
CA TYR A 400 -7.95 2.17 10.26
C TYR A 400 -7.66 3.63 10.56
N GLN A 401 -6.70 4.27 9.89
CA GLN A 401 -6.47 5.70 10.10
C GLN A 401 -7.64 6.52 9.55
N ILE A 402 -8.14 6.14 8.37
CA ILE A 402 -9.32 6.78 7.77
C ILE A 402 -10.55 6.50 8.64
N THR A 403 -10.77 5.24 9.03
CA THR A 403 -11.92 4.87 9.87
C THR A 403 -11.86 5.58 11.23
N TYR A 404 -10.70 5.63 11.88
CA TYR A 404 -10.52 6.33 13.16
C TYR A 404 -10.78 7.84 13.03
N GLN A 405 -10.25 8.50 12.01
CA GLN A 405 -10.47 9.94 11.80
C GLN A 405 -11.96 10.26 11.55
N ASN A 406 -12.65 9.43 10.75
CA ASN A 406 -14.07 9.61 10.47
C ASN A 406 -14.92 9.42 11.74
N LEU A 407 -14.69 8.33 12.48
CA LEU A 407 -15.46 8.06 13.70
C LEU A 407 -15.17 9.08 14.81
N SER A 408 -13.90 9.41 15.05
CA SER A 408 -13.52 10.35 16.12
C SER A 408 -14.03 11.77 15.89
N ARG A 409 -14.16 12.22 14.63
CA ARG A 409 -14.79 13.51 14.29
C ARG A 409 -16.27 13.55 14.66
N ASN A 410 -16.98 12.45 14.49
CA ASN A 410 -18.41 12.38 14.81
C ASN A 410 -18.65 12.39 16.32
N TYR A 411 -17.72 11.84 17.12
CA TYR A 411 -17.80 11.83 18.58
C TYR A 411 -17.24 13.08 19.27
N LYS A 412 -16.34 13.83 18.63
CA LYS A 412 -15.81 15.10 19.16
C LYS A 412 -16.74 16.31 18.94
N LYS A 413 -17.92 16.10 18.35
CA LYS A 413 -18.92 17.15 18.08
C LYS A 413 -19.98 17.30 19.17
N GLU A 414 -19.80 16.63 20.30
CA GLU A 414 -20.49 16.89 21.57
C GLU A 414 -19.49 17.55 22.54
#